data_AF-A0A3A4K1L2-F1
#
_entry.id   AF-A0A3A4K1L2-F1
#
_cell.length_a   1.000
_cell.length_b   1.000
_cell.length_c   1.000
_cell.angle_alpha   90.00
_cell.angle_beta   90.00
_cell.angle_gamma   90.00
#
_symmetry.space_group_name_H-M   'P 1'
#
loop_
_entity.id
_entity.type
_entity.pdbx_description
1 polymer ?
#
loop_
_entity_poly.entity_id
_entity_poly.type
_entity_poly.pdbx_seq_one_letter_code
_entity_poly.pdbx_strand_id
1 'polypeptide(L)'
;MAGEAIGRHHEGRPAGMGCRVMTRARTPDDLATPVAVQISYSVKQAAAATGMSEWTIRDLVRRNRLAARYAGSQILVDAESLASYYNSLPSERQVERECAANRRSA
;
A
#
# COMPACT_ATOMS: atom_id res chain seq x y z
N MET A 1 -40.36 73.88 -4.28
CA MET A 1 -40.67 72.44 -4.18
C MET A 1 -39.45 71.66 -4.65
N ALA A 2 -38.98 70.71 -3.82
CA ALA A 2 -37.94 69.70 -4.07
C ALA A 2 -36.52 70.23 -4.37
N GLY A 3 -35.44 69.83 -3.70
CA GLY A 3 -35.19 68.71 -2.79
C GLY A 3 -33.71 68.39 -2.92
N GLU A 4 -32.88 69.00 -2.07
CA GLU A 4 -31.41 68.90 -2.11
C GLU A 4 -30.98 67.52 -1.58
N ALA A 5 -30.38 66.72 -2.47
CA ALA A 5 -30.07 65.32 -2.22
C ALA A 5 -28.87 65.17 -1.27
N ILE A 6 -29.15 64.50 -0.17
CA ILE A 6 -28.23 64.07 0.88
C ILE A 6 -27.46 62.86 0.33
N GLY A 7 -26.13 62.89 0.39
CA GLY A 7 -25.30 61.78 -0.07
C GLY A 7 -23.90 61.79 0.53
N ARG A 8 -23.81 61.75 1.87
CA ARG A 8 -22.54 61.44 2.57
C ARG A 8 -22.30 59.94 2.48
N HIS A 9 -21.30 59.53 1.71
CA HIS A 9 -20.70 58.20 1.80
C HIS A 9 -19.20 58.34 2.09
N HIS A 10 -18.86 58.60 3.35
CA HIS A 10 -17.76 57.89 3.98
C HIS A 10 -18.32 56.46 4.23
N GLU A 11 -17.62 55.34 4.07
CA GLU A 11 -16.26 55.00 4.50
C GLU A 11 -15.71 53.90 3.57
N GLY A 12 -14.51 54.10 3.03
CA GLY A 12 -13.75 53.03 2.37
C GLY A 12 -13.28 52.03 3.42
N ARG A 13 -13.78 50.79 3.34
CA ARG A 13 -13.30 49.67 4.15
C ARG A 13 -11.81 49.46 3.91
N PRO A 14 -10.95 49.49 4.95
CA PRO A 14 -9.55 49.15 4.80
C PRO A 14 -9.31 47.63 4.93
N ALA A 15 -8.18 47.21 4.38
CA ALA A 15 -7.47 45.97 4.68
C ALA A 15 -8.22 44.68 4.37
N GLY A 16 -8.32 44.37 3.08
CA GLY A 16 -8.25 43.00 2.60
C GLY A 16 -6.90 42.42 3.02
N MET A 17 -6.91 41.79 4.19
CA MET A 17 -5.84 40.96 4.73
C MET A 17 -5.57 39.87 3.69
N GLY A 18 -4.56 40.10 2.85
CA GLY A 18 -4.11 39.14 1.88
C GLY A 18 -3.67 37.89 2.63
N CYS A 19 -4.53 36.87 2.64
CA CYS A 19 -4.16 35.52 2.99
C CYS A 19 -3.02 35.13 2.04
N ARG A 20 -1.78 35.28 2.51
CA ARG A 20 -0.63 34.59 1.95
C ARG A 20 -0.90 33.12 2.18
N VAL A 21 -1.61 32.50 1.24
CA VAL A 21 -1.62 31.04 1.11
C VAL A 21 -0.16 30.70 0.83
N MET A 22 0.55 30.34 1.90
CA MET A 22 1.84 29.69 1.82
C MET A 22 1.61 28.47 0.95
N THR A 23 1.95 28.58 -0.34
CA THR A 23 2.07 27.44 -1.24
C THR A 23 3.10 26.52 -0.62
N ARG A 24 2.65 25.52 0.15
CA ARG A 24 3.50 24.39 0.52
C ARG A 24 4.11 23.91 -0.79
N ALA A 25 5.43 23.97 -0.87
CA ALA A 25 6.18 23.44 -1.98
C ALA A 25 5.62 22.04 -2.28
N ARG A 26 5.18 21.81 -3.53
CA ARG A 26 4.85 20.48 -4.00
C ARG A 26 6.10 19.64 -3.79
N THR A 27 6.03 18.66 -2.89
CA THR A 27 7.03 17.60 -2.80
C THR A 27 7.13 16.93 -4.17
N PRO A 28 8.33 16.68 -4.72
CA PRO A 28 8.50 16.12 -6.07
C PRO A 28 8.21 14.62 -6.20
N ASP A 29 7.53 13.98 -5.23
CA ASP A 29 7.17 12.55 -5.29
C ASP A 29 6.03 12.23 -6.28
N ASP A 30 5.37 13.24 -6.85
CA ASP A 30 4.20 13.06 -7.73
C ASP A 30 4.53 12.66 -9.20
N LEU A 31 5.80 12.43 -9.55
CA LEU A 31 6.17 11.86 -10.85
C LEU A 31 6.23 10.32 -10.83
N ALA A 32 5.38 9.69 -10.02
CA ALA A 32 5.25 8.25 -9.96
C ALA A 32 4.81 7.70 -11.33
N THR A 33 5.79 7.25 -12.11
CA THR A 33 5.56 6.42 -13.30
C THR A 33 4.59 5.31 -12.91
N PRO A 34 3.49 5.08 -13.65
CA PRO A 34 2.57 4.01 -13.33
C PRO A 34 3.34 2.68 -13.44
N VAL A 35 3.78 2.16 -12.30
CA VAL A 35 4.41 0.86 -12.22
C VAL A 35 3.33 -0.18 -12.50
N ALA A 36 3.54 -1.00 -13.53
CA ALA A 36 2.63 -2.08 -13.85
C ALA A 36 2.55 -3.01 -12.62
N VAL A 37 1.38 -3.02 -11.96
CA VAL A 37 1.16 -3.86 -10.78
C VAL A 37 0.88 -5.27 -11.27
N GLN A 38 1.79 -6.19 -10.97
CA GLN A 38 1.59 -7.61 -11.25
C GLN A 38 0.52 -8.16 -10.30
N ILE A 39 -0.69 -8.39 -10.82
CA ILE A 39 -1.86 -8.80 -10.00
C ILE A 39 -1.74 -10.26 -9.56
N SER A 40 -1.24 -11.14 -10.43
CA SER A 40 -1.18 -12.58 -10.16
C SER A 40 0.04 -13.25 -10.78
N TYR A 41 0.51 -14.32 -10.14
CA TYR A 41 1.59 -15.17 -10.61
C TYR A 41 1.06 -16.54 -11.03
N SER A 42 1.59 -17.09 -12.13
CA SER A 42 1.47 -18.52 -12.38
C SER A 42 2.28 -19.32 -11.33
N VAL A 43 1.99 -20.61 -11.17
CA VAL A 43 2.75 -21.49 -10.26
C VAL A 43 4.26 -21.42 -10.52
N LYS A 44 4.67 -21.40 -11.81
CA LYS A 44 6.08 -21.30 -12.20
C LYS A 44 6.71 -19.99 -11.76
N GLN A 45 6.00 -18.87 -11.95
CA GLN A 45 6.50 -17.57 -11.52
C GLN A 45 6.53 -17.43 -10.01
N ALA A 46 5.53 -17.96 -9.29
CA ALA A 46 5.50 -17.96 -7.84
C ALA A 46 6.65 -18.77 -7.24
N ALA A 47 6.96 -19.93 -7.84
CA ALA A 47 8.12 -20.74 -7.48
C ALA A 47 9.43 -19.97 -7.69
N ALA A 48 9.59 -19.31 -8.84
CA ALA A 48 10.77 -18.50 -9.14
C ALA A 48 10.92 -17.29 -8.20
N ALA A 49 9.81 -16.64 -7.81
CA ALA A 49 9.83 -15.47 -6.95
C ALA A 49 10.14 -15.80 -5.48
N THR A 50 9.64 -16.93 -4.98
CA THR A 50 9.81 -17.34 -3.57
C THR A 50 11.01 -18.25 -3.34
N GLY A 51 11.56 -18.84 -4.41
CA GLY A 51 12.59 -19.88 -4.33
C GLY A 51 12.05 -21.26 -3.90
N MET A 52 10.72 -21.42 -3.79
CA MET A 52 10.09 -22.70 -3.44
C MET A 52 9.83 -23.58 -4.66
N SER A 53 9.64 -24.88 -4.44
CA SER A 53 9.26 -25.80 -5.52
C SER A 53 7.83 -25.57 -6.01
N GLU A 54 7.55 -25.84 -7.30
CA GLU A 54 6.19 -25.77 -7.85
C GLU A 54 5.21 -26.68 -7.11
N TRP A 55 5.69 -27.83 -6.62
CA TRP A 55 4.88 -28.77 -5.86
C TRP A 55 4.45 -28.15 -4.52
N THR A 56 5.38 -27.48 -3.82
CA THR A 56 5.11 -26.76 -2.58
C THR A 56 4.05 -25.68 -2.79
N ILE A 57 4.18 -24.87 -3.85
CA ILE A 57 3.18 -23.85 -4.18
C ILE A 57 1.81 -24.48 -4.42
N ARG A 58 1.73 -25.59 -5.17
CA ARG A 58 0.47 -26.32 -5.40
C ARG A 58 -0.12 -26.92 -4.13
N ASP A 59 0.72 -27.44 -3.23
CA ASP A 59 0.28 -27.96 -1.94
C ASP A 59 -0.27 -26.84 -1.04
N LEU A 60 0.38 -25.67 -1.01
CA LEU A 60 -0.12 -24.49 -0.29
C LEU A 60 -1.47 -24.01 -0.81
N VAL A 61 -1.67 -24.01 -2.14
CA VAL A 61 -2.97 -23.71 -2.75
C VAL A 61 -4.02 -24.75 -2.35
N ARG A 62 -3.69 -26.05 -2.39
CA ARG A 62 -4.61 -27.13 -1.98
C ARG A 62 -5.00 -27.04 -0.50
N ARG A 63 -4.08 -26.61 0.35
CA ARG A 63 -4.31 -26.38 1.80
C ARG A 63 -4.97 -25.04 2.10
N ASN A 64 -5.36 -24.28 1.07
CA ASN A 64 -5.99 -22.97 1.17
C ASN A 64 -5.15 -21.96 1.98
N ARG A 65 -3.82 -22.06 1.90
CA ARG A 65 -2.86 -21.14 2.54
C ARG A 65 -2.48 -19.95 1.67
N LEU A 66 -2.69 -20.07 0.35
CA LEU A 66 -2.50 -19.01 -0.62
C LEU A 66 -3.82 -18.72 -1.34
N ALA A 67 -4.15 -17.45 -1.52
CA ALA A 67 -5.28 -17.06 -2.35
C ALA A 67 -4.95 -17.35 -3.82
N ALA A 68 -5.72 -18.26 -4.43
CA ALA A 68 -5.54 -18.64 -5.82
C ALA A 68 -6.88 -18.64 -6.56
N ARG A 69 -6.80 -18.36 -7.86
CA ARG A 69 -7.91 -18.41 -8.81
C ARG A 69 -7.57 -19.38 -9.93
N TYR A 70 -8.60 -20.03 -10.47
CA TYR A 70 -8.45 -20.95 -11.60
C TYR A 70 -8.91 -20.27 -12.88
N ALA A 71 -8.00 -20.11 -13.83
CA ALA A 71 -8.29 -19.65 -15.18
C ALA A 71 -8.25 -20.87 -16.11
N GLY A 72 -9.37 -21.61 -16.18
CA GLY A 72 -9.44 -22.89 -16.86
C GLY A 72 -8.54 -23.93 -16.18
N SER A 73 -7.50 -24.39 -16.88
CA SER A 73 -6.52 -25.34 -16.35
C SER A 73 -5.36 -24.68 -15.60
N GLN A 74 -5.24 -23.35 -15.65
CA GLN A 74 -4.13 -22.62 -15.04
C GLN A 74 -4.50 -22.13 -13.64
N ILE A 75 -3.54 -22.26 -12.71
CA ILE A 75 -3.63 -21.72 -11.35
C ILE A 75 -2.93 -20.37 -11.34
N LEU A 76 -3.66 -19.33 -10.97
CA LEU A 76 -3.18 -17.98 -10.78
C LEU A 76 -3.18 -17.67 -9.28
N VAL A 77 -1.99 -17.50 -8.73
CA VAL A 77 -1.76 -17.16 -7.33
C VAL A 77 -1.77 -15.64 -7.20
N ASP A 78 -2.51 -15.13 -6.22
CA ASP A 78 -2.56 -13.70 -5.95
C ASP A 78 -1.19 -13.19 -5.45
N ALA A 79 -0.73 -12.07 -6.00
CA ALA A 79 0.59 -11.54 -5.70
C ALA A 79 0.70 -11.03 -4.25
N GLU A 80 -0.35 -10.39 -3.72
CA GLU A 80 -0.38 -9.85 -2.37
C GLU A 80 -0.42 -10.98 -1.33
N SER A 81 -1.23 -12.01 -1.58
CA SER A 81 -1.27 -13.19 -0.73
C SER A 81 0.07 -13.93 -0.69
N LEU A 82 0.76 -14.07 -1.83
CA LEU A 82 2.06 -14.71 -1.90
C LEU A 82 3.12 -13.93 -1.12
N ALA A 83 3.15 -12.60 -1.27
CA ALA A 83 4.06 -11.72 -0.53
C ALA A 83 3.78 -11.77 0.98
N SER A 84 2.51 -11.72 1.38
CA SER A 84 2.08 -11.82 2.78
C SER A 84 2.50 -13.15 3.40
N TYR A 85 2.31 -14.26 2.67
CA TYR A 85 2.75 -15.57 3.13
C TYR A 85 4.27 -15.63 3.31
N TYR A 86 5.03 -15.15 2.33
CA TYR A 86 6.50 -15.12 2.41
C TYR A 86 6.98 -14.31 3.62
N ASN A 87 6.40 -13.13 3.85
CA ASN A 87 6.75 -12.27 4.99
C ASN A 87 6.34 -12.87 6.35
N SER A 88 5.37 -13.79 6.36
CA SER A 88 4.96 -14.50 7.59
C SER A 88 5.88 -15.66 7.97
N LEU A 89 6.76 -16.09 7.05
CA LEU A 89 7.70 -17.18 7.32
C LEU A 89 8.68 -16.74 8.41
N PRO A 90 8.91 -17.59 9.43
CA PRO A 90 9.91 -17.28 10.44
C PRO A 90 11.29 -17.24 9.78
N SER A 91 12.04 -16.15 9.97
CA SER A 91 13.47 -16.11 9.65
C SER A 91 14.17 -17.12 10.56
N GLU A 92 14.79 -18.16 9.98
CA GLU A 92 15.33 -19.33 10.69
C GLU A 92 16.24 -18.99 11.89
N ARG A 93 16.81 -17.78 11.98
CA ARG A 93 17.66 -17.39 13.13
C ARG A 93 16.89 -16.97 14.39
N GLN A 94 15.60 -16.65 14.31
CA GLN A 94 14.84 -16.18 15.48
C GLN A 94 14.31 -17.35 16.34
N VAL A 95 13.90 -18.44 15.70
CA VAL A 95 13.28 -19.59 16.37
C VAL A 95 14.29 -20.36 17.22
N GLU A 96 15.54 -20.49 16.79
CA GLU A 96 16.59 -21.14 17.60
C GLU A 96 16.85 -20.42 18.92
N ARG A 97 16.82 -19.08 18.93
CA ARG A 97 17.02 -18.27 20.13
C ARG A 97 15.85 -18.39 21.11
N GLU A 98 14.63 -18.39 20.60
CA GLU A 98 13.41 -18.46 21.41
C GLU A 98 13.16 -19.88 21.97
N CYS A 99 13.42 -20.92 21.18
CA CYS A 99 13.32 -22.32 21.65
C CYS A 99 14.43 -22.71 22.63
N ALA A 100 15.63 -22.10 22.55
CA ALA A 100 16.68 -22.27 23.54
C ALA A 100 16.37 -21.55 24.86
N ALA A 101 15.68 -20.41 24.81
CA ALA A 101 15.25 -19.66 25.99
C ALA A 101 14.15 -20.39 26.78
N ASN A 102 13.17 -20.98 26.11
CA ASN A 102 12.04 -21.65 26.79
C ASN A 102 12.37 -23.04 27.37
N ARG A 103 13.46 -23.69 26.93
CA ARG A 103 13.91 -24.99 27.47
C ARG A 103 14.72 -24.90 28.77
N ARG A 104 15.15 -23.71 29.20
CA ARG A 104 15.93 -23.50 30.44
C ARG A 104 15.08 -23.04 31.64
N SER A 105 13.76 -22.91 31.44
CA SER A 105 12.81 -22.40 32.43
C SER A 105 11.89 -23.48 33.02
N ALA A 106 12.21 -24.76 32.80
CA ALA A 106 11.46 -25.91 33.31
C ALA A 106 12.29 -26.71 34.32
#